data_AF-W0F6H2-F1
#
_entry.id   AF-W0F6H2-F1
#
_cell.length_a   1.000
_cell.length_b   1.000
_cell.length_c   1.000
_cell.angle_alpha   90.00
_cell.angle_beta   90.00
_cell.angle_gamma   90.00
#
_symmetry.space_group_name_H-M   'P 1'
#
loop_
_entity.id
_entity.type
_entity.pdbx_description
1 polymer ?
#
loop_
_entity_poly.entity_id
_entity_poly.type
_entity_poly.pdbx_seq_one_letter_code
_entity_poly.pdbx_strand_id
1 'polypeptide(L)'
;MNRPLYGVLLITILFTLACGGKKKKSMAGDDKVNMEEFMAAYPKLTLPFSYSDSSFPGKENDSLLIAPVVFSQFVPDSLTTEVFGKNGRPKFYPVGTIEAGNGDFYLLSRGITNTQKSLLLTAYDKEKKFIAGLPVMRITKNTDVSITVTIDPRLNISKSVRQQLPNGIEITGNDVYVFNKAARKFILIMTDSLGDGATDLMNPIDTLARKEKYSGDYGEGKMNLIAIRDSKREGRFYFFIHLEKNNKECIGELKGEARFTSPTTAEYRQGGDPCVLKFIFEDNNVSLQEVEGCGSRMGALQCSFNGTYPKKKEKKKEPQSEQIVSKAKKTK
;
A
#
# COMPACT_ATOMS: atom_id res chain seq x y z
N MET A 1 -68.45 42.97 9.29
CA MET A 1 -67.90 41.60 9.36
C MET A 1 -66.42 41.67 8.95
N ASN A 2 -65.56 42.21 9.82
CA ASN A 2 -64.18 42.57 9.48
C ASN A 2 -63.19 41.81 10.36
N ARG A 3 -62.79 40.61 9.95
CA ARG A 3 -61.65 39.90 10.52
C ARG A 3 -60.91 39.08 9.46
N PRO A 4 -60.07 39.70 8.61
CA PRO A 4 -58.96 38.97 8.00
C PRO A 4 -57.59 39.64 8.16
N LEU A 5 -57.46 40.70 8.97
CA LEU A 5 -56.19 41.46 9.05
C LEU A 5 -55.25 41.00 10.18
N TYR A 6 -55.77 40.44 11.27
CA TYR A 6 -54.95 40.01 12.42
C TYR A 6 -54.27 38.65 12.22
N GLY A 7 -54.83 37.77 11.37
CA GLY A 7 -54.24 36.45 11.08
C GLY A 7 -52.98 36.55 10.20
N VAL A 8 -52.96 37.51 9.26
CA VAL A 8 -51.82 37.70 8.35
C VAL A 8 -50.63 38.32 9.08
N LEU A 9 -50.87 39.27 9.99
CA LEU A 9 -49.82 39.95 10.76
C LEU A 9 -49.11 39.01 11.75
N LEU A 10 -49.83 38.05 12.36
CA LEU A 10 -49.23 37.09 13.29
C LEU A 10 -48.33 36.07 12.57
N ILE A 11 -48.67 35.70 11.33
CA ILE A 11 -47.88 34.80 10.50
C ILE A 11 -46.59 35.49 10.01
N THR A 12 -46.62 36.80 9.74
CA THR A 12 -45.41 37.52 9.29
C THR A 12 -44.39 37.72 10.42
N ILE A 13 -44.84 37.89 11.66
CA ILE A 13 -43.94 38.02 12.83
C ILE A 13 -43.23 36.70 13.15
N LEU A 14 -43.90 35.55 12.97
CA LEU A 14 -43.32 34.22 13.18
C LEU A 14 -42.20 33.85 12.19
N PHE A 15 -42.14 34.45 11.00
CA PHE A 15 -41.04 34.25 10.06
C PHE A 15 -39.78 35.07 10.37
N THR A 16 -39.87 36.10 11.20
CA THR A 16 -38.72 36.97 11.51
C THR A 16 -37.91 36.52 12.73
N LEU A 17 -38.43 35.60 13.56
CA LEU A 17 -37.74 35.06 14.74
C LEU A 17 -36.95 33.77 14.49
N ALA A 18 -37.00 33.20 13.26
CA ALA A 18 -36.35 31.93 12.93
C ALA A 18 -34.91 32.04 12.36
N CYS A 19 -34.29 33.23 12.39
CA CYS A 19 -32.94 33.46 11.83
C CYS A 19 -31.88 33.82 12.88
N GLY A 20 -32.01 33.30 14.11
CA GLY A 20 -31.00 33.40 15.18
C GLY A 20 -29.98 32.26 15.21
N GLY A 21 -30.03 31.32 14.26
CA GLY A 21 -29.05 30.24 14.19
C GLY A 21 -27.67 30.78 13.86
N LYS A 22 -26.67 30.51 14.71
CA LYS A 22 -25.25 30.78 14.41
C LYS A 22 -24.98 30.31 12.97
N LYS A 23 -24.72 31.24 12.05
CA LYS A 23 -24.39 30.92 10.67
C LYS A 23 -23.18 29.98 10.72
N LYS A 24 -23.33 28.75 10.22
CA LYS A 24 -22.20 27.83 10.04
C LYS A 24 -21.19 28.56 9.16
N LYS A 25 -19.99 28.78 9.67
CA LYS A 25 -18.92 29.44 8.93
C LYS A 25 -18.61 28.62 7.67
N SER A 26 -18.40 29.30 6.56
CA SER A 26 -18.16 28.61 5.29
C SER A 26 -16.81 27.89 5.33
N MET A 27 -16.78 26.62 4.90
CA MET A 27 -15.54 25.87 4.76
C MET A 27 -14.85 26.11 3.41
N ALA A 28 -15.48 26.87 2.50
CA ALA A 28 -15.03 27.05 1.12
C ALA A 28 -14.16 28.30 0.88
N GLY A 29 -13.84 29.08 1.93
CA GLY A 29 -13.01 30.29 1.85
C GLY A 29 -11.67 30.17 2.58
N ASP A 30 -11.02 31.31 2.83
CA ASP A 30 -9.70 31.39 3.50
C ASP A 30 -9.81 31.79 4.98
N ASP A 31 -11.00 31.59 5.56
CA ASP A 31 -11.27 31.93 6.94
C ASP A 31 -10.37 31.13 7.90
N LYS A 32 -9.92 31.78 8.98
CA LYS A 32 -9.38 31.05 10.14
C LYS A 32 -10.53 30.31 10.82
N VAL A 33 -10.43 28.99 10.90
CA VAL A 33 -11.45 28.10 11.44
C VAL A 33 -10.87 27.45 12.71
N ASN A 34 -11.70 27.19 13.73
CA ASN A 34 -11.29 26.38 14.89
C ASN A 34 -11.69 24.90 14.69
N MET A 35 -11.17 24.00 15.51
CA MET A 35 -11.41 22.57 15.30
C MET A 35 -12.89 22.19 15.48
N GLU A 36 -13.62 22.87 16.36
CA GLU A 36 -15.04 22.62 16.60
C GLU A 36 -15.88 22.96 15.36
N GLU A 37 -15.59 24.08 14.72
CA GLU A 37 -16.20 24.50 13.46
C GLU A 37 -15.83 23.54 12.33
N PHE A 38 -14.56 23.13 12.26
CA PHE A 38 -14.10 22.17 11.26
C PHE A 38 -14.82 20.82 11.41
N MET A 39 -14.89 20.28 12.63
CA MET A 39 -15.60 19.04 12.94
C MET A 39 -17.11 19.13 12.65
N ALA A 40 -17.73 20.31 12.79
CA ALA A 40 -19.15 20.49 12.50
C ALA A 40 -19.50 20.29 11.01
N ALA A 41 -18.51 20.26 10.11
CA ALA A 41 -18.68 19.88 8.72
C ALA A 41 -18.77 18.36 8.50
N TYR A 42 -18.36 17.56 9.49
CA TYR A 42 -18.31 16.10 9.41
C TYR A 42 -19.52 15.46 10.12
N PRO A 43 -20.36 14.68 9.41
CA PRO A 43 -21.42 13.95 10.07
C PRO A 43 -20.86 12.84 10.97
N LYS A 44 -21.54 12.51 12.07
CA LYS A 44 -21.15 11.39 12.94
C LYS A 44 -21.38 10.07 12.23
N LEU A 45 -20.37 9.21 12.19
CA LEU A 45 -20.47 7.86 11.63
C LEU A 45 -20.78 6.84 12.74
N THR A 46 -21.57 5.83 12.38
CA THR A 46 -21.83 4.65 13.21
C THR A 46 -20.93 3.51 12.76
N LEU A 47 -20.36 2.76 13.71
CA LEU A 47 -19.54 1.59 13.42
C LEU A 47 -20.38 0.30 13.50
N PRO A 48 -20.10 -0.72 12.65
CA PRO A 48 -19.10 -0.73 11.60
C PRO A 48 -19.46 0.22 10.44
N PHE A 49 -18.43 0.86 9.88
CA PHE A 49 -18.57 1.74 8.72
C PHE A 49 -17.88 1.13 7.51
N SER A 50 -18.46 1.22 6.32
CA SER A 50 -17.84 0.76 5.08
C SER A 50 -17.91 1.83 4.00
N TYR A 51 -16.85 1.94 3.21
CA TYR A 51 -16.70 2.89 2.11
C TYR A 51 -16.03 2.21 0.91
N SER A 52 -16.72 2.16 -0.22
CA SER A 52 -16.20 1.59 -1.47
C SER A 52 -15.70 2.69 -2.41
N ASP A 53 -14.88 2.30 -3.38
CA ASP A 53 -14.51 3.12 -4.54
C ASP A 53 -15.74 3.64 -5.33
N SER A 54 -16.80 2.84 -5.42
CA SER A 54 -18.08 3.24 -6.01
C SER A 54 -18.85 4.28 -5.17
N SER A 55 -18.47 4.49 -3.91
CA SER A 55 -19.07 5.51 -3.03
C SER A 55 -18.56 6.93 -3.34
N PHE A 56 -17.58 7.10 -4.23
CA PHE A 56 -17.21 8.41 -4.76
C PHE A 56 -18.26 8.86 -5.78
N PRO A 57 -18.96 9.99 -5.57
CA PRO A 57 -19.97 10.46 -6.50
C PRO A 57 -19.33 10.85 -7.83
N GLY A 58 -20.11 10.70 -8.91
CA GLY A 58 -19.70 11.12 -10.25
C GLY A 58 -19.55 12.63 -10.38
N LYS A 59 -20.33 13.39 -9.59
CA LYS A 59 -20.26 14.85 -9.47
C LYS A 59 -20.29 15.23 -7.99
N GLU A 60 -19.30 16.00 -7.55
CA GLU A 60 -19.23 16.48 -6.18
C GLU A 60 -20.19 17.64 -5.94
N ASN A 61 -20.71 17.72 -4.72
CA ASN A 61 -21.51 18.85 -4.27
C ASN A 61 -20.58 19.95 -3.74
N ASP A 62 -20.47 21.06 -4.48
CA ASP A 62 -19.58 22.18 -4.13
C ASP A 62 -19.94 22.82 -2.76
N SER A 63 -21.16 22.63 -2.25
CA SER A 63 -21.54 23.11 -0.92
C SER A 63 -20.85 22.38 0.25
N LEU A 64 -20.27 21.20 -0.01
CA LEU A 64 -19.51 20.42 0.98
C LEU A 64 -18.00 20.60 0.81
N LEU A 65 -17.56 21.49 -0.07
CA LEU A 65 -16.15 21.71 -0.33
C LEU A 65 -15.46 22.35 0.89
N ILE A 66 -14.36 21.73 1.30
CA ILE A 66 -13.40 22.31 2.24
C ILE A 66 -12.26 22.91 1.42
N ALA A 67 -12.04 24.21 1.57
CA ALA A 67 -10.95 24.93 0.92
C ALA A 67 -9.60 24.33 1.37
N PRO A 68 -8.62 24.19 0.46
CA PRO A 68 -7.30 23.66 0.81
C PRO A 68 -6.63 24.41 1.98
N VAL A 69 -6.78 25.73 2.04
CA VAL A 69 -6.25 26.57 3.12
C VAL A 69 -6.88 26.19 4.47
N VAL A 70 -8.20 25.97 4.52
CA VAL A 70 -8.88 25.50 5.74
C VAL A 70 -8.44 24.10 6.12
N PHE A 71 -8.35 23.19 5.14
CA PHE A 71 -7.92 21.81 5.40
C PHE A 71 -6.49 21.74 5.98
N SER A 72 -5.57 22.56 5.45
CA SER A 72 -4.17 22.62 5.89
C SER A 72 -3.97 23.14 7.32
N GLN A 73 -4.98 23.82 7.90
CA GLN A 73 -4.94 24.23 9.31
C GLN A 73 -4.99 23.03 10.28
N PHE A 74 -5.54 21.89 9.83
CA PHE A 74 -5.80 20.73 10.69
C PHE A 74 -5.10 19.45 10.22
N VAL A 75 -4.72 19.38 8.94
CA VAL A 75 -4.05 18.22 8.34
C VAL A 75 -2.70 18.65 7.77
N PRO A 76 -1.58 18.01 8.17
CA PRO A 76 -0.26 18.36 7.66
C PRO A 76 -0.13 18.18 6.15
N ASP A 77 0.52 19.14 5.50
CA ASP A 77 0.80 19.11 4.06
C ASP A 77 1.64 17.90 3.63
N SER A 78 2.42 17.30 4.55
CA SER A 78 3.18 16.08 4.25
C SER A 78 2.26 14.92 3.86
N LEU A 79 1.09 14.78 4.52
CA LEU A 79 0.12 13.74 4.21
C LEU A 79 -0.53 13.97 2.84
N THR A 80 -0.91 15.20 2.54
CA THR A 80 -1.57 15.54 1.27
C THR A 80 -0.59 15.48 0.10
N THR A 81 0.65 15.92 0.31
CA THR A 81 1.74 15.86 -0.67
C THR A 81 2.16 14.43 -0.99
N GLU A 82 2.19 13.53 0.01
CA GLU A 82 2.45 12.10 -0.21
C GLU A 82 1.39 11.48 -1.13
N VAL A 83 0.12 11.90 -1.00
CA VAL A 83 -0.99 11.33 -1.75
C VAL A 83 -1.11 11.92 -3.15
N PHE A 84 -1.06 13.26 -3.27
CA PHE A 84 -1.40 13.98 -4.50
C PHE A 84 -0.20 14.63 -5.20
N GLY A 85 1.00 14.53 -4.61
CA GLY A 85 2.20 15.21 -5.08
C GLY A 85 2.21 16.71 -4.78
N LYS A 86 3.39 17.35 -4.90
CA LYS A 86 3.61 18.77 -4.56
C LYS A 86 2.74 19.75 -5.35
N ASN A 87 2.33 19.37 -6.57
CA ASN A 87 1.52 20.19 -7.47
C ASN A 87 0.06 19.71 -7.52
N GLY A 88 -0.31 18.70 -6.74
CA GLY A 88 -1.67 18.23 -6.62
C GLY A 88 -2.52 19.34 -5.99
N ARG A 89 -3.58 19.77 -6.67
CA ARG A 89 -4.57 20.71 -6.14
C ARG A 89 -5.85 19.94 -5.79
N PRO A 90 -5.84 19.09 -4.75
CA PRO A 90 -7.00 18.31 -4.38
C PRO A 90 -8.13 19.21 -3.86
N LYS A 91 -9.36 18.85 -4.21
CA LYS A 91 -10.57 19.30 -3.53
C LYS A 91 -10.87 18.34 -2.38
N PHE A 92 -11.20 18.88 -1.21
CA PHE A 92 -11.49 18.09 -0.01
C PHE A 92 -12.97 18.13 0.35
N TYR A 93 -13.50 16.98 0.77
CA TYR A 93 -14.89 16.84 1.18
C TYR A 93 -15.00 15.99 2.45
N PRO A 94 -15.83 16.38 3.44
CA PRO A 94 -16.03 15.60 4.64
C PRO A 94 -16.80 14.32 4.33
N VAL A 95 -16.40 13.20 4.96
CA VAL A 95 -17.14 11.93 4.94
C VAL A 95 -17.78 11.70 6.29
N GLY A 96 -17.02 11.84 7.37
CA GLY A 96 -17.58 11.81 8.71
C GLY A 96 -16.55 11.68 9.83
N THR A 97 -17.06 11.70 11.06
CA THR A 97 -16.28 11.63 12.30
C THR A 97 -16.57 10.32 13.04
N ILE A 98 -15.53 9.77 13.66
CA ILE A 98 -15.58 8.53 14.47
C ILE A 98 -15.00 8.84 15.85
N GLU A 99 -15.72 8.47 16.91
CA GLU A 99 -15.20 8.56 18.27
C GLU A 99 -14.21 7.41 18.53
N ALA A 100 -13.00 7.73 18.98
CA ALA A 100 -11.92 6.76 19.19
C ALA A 100 -11.63 6.48 20.68
N GLY A 101 -12.49 6.98 21.59
CA GLY A 101 -12.39 6.82 23.03
C GLY A 101 -11.46 7.84 23.71
N ASN A 102 -11.68 8.08 25.01
CA ASN A 102 -10.90 9.03 25.82
C ASN A 102 -10.80 10.47 25.25
N GLY A 103 -11.78 10.87 24.43
CA GLY A 103 -11.81 12.16 23.74
C GLY A 103 -11.03 12.21 22.42
N ASP A 104 -10.30 11.14 22.07
CA ASP A 104 -9.68 11.01 20.75
C ASP A 104 -10.76 10.74 19.69
N PHE A 105 -10.51 11.16 18.46
CA PHE A 105 -11.45 10.98 17.35
C PHE A 105 -10.74 10.92 16.00
N TYR A 106 -11.42 10.34 15.02
CA TYR A 106 -10.95 10.27 13.64
C TYR A 106 -11.87 11.07 12.72
N LEU A 107 -11.27 11.72 11.70
CA LEU A 107 -11.99 12.34 10.59
C LEU A 107 -11.66 11.61 9.29
N LEU A 108 -12.70 11.23 8.55
CA LEU A 108 -12.59 10.71 7.19
C LEU A 108 -12.87 11.83 6.20
N SER A 109 -11.93 12.08 5.29
CA SER A 109 -12.05 13.09 4.24
C SER A 109 -11.75 12.49 2.87
N ARG A 110 -12.51 12.89 1.86
CA ARG A 110 -12.20 12.59 0.45
C ARG A 110 -11.30 13.69 -0.08
N GLY A 111 -10.21 13.33 -0.74
CA GLY A 111 -9.38 14.25 -1.51
C GLY A 111 -9.43 13.85 -2.99
N ILE A 112 -9.73 14.81 -3.86
CA ILE A 112 -10.02 14.53 -5.27
C ILE A 112 -9.28 15.49 -6.17
N THR A 113 -8.57 14.94 -7.15
CA THR A 113 -7.97 15.67 -8.27
C THR A 113 -8.58 15.16 -9.58
N ASN A 114 -8.15 15.72 -10.70
CA ASN A 114 -8.58 15.27 -12.02
C ASN A 114 -8.09 13.85 -12.39
N THR A 115 -7.09 13.33 -11.69
CA THR A 115 -6.41 12.06 -12.02
C THR A 115 -6.50 11.02 -10.90
N GLN A 116 -6.78 11.46 -9.67
CA GLN A 116 -6.71 10.61 -8.48
C GLN A 116 -7.78 10.99 -7.46
N LYS A 117 -8.37 9.98 -6.83
CA LYS A 117 -9.23 10.11 -5.66
C LYS A 117 -8.59 9.40 -4.47
N SER A 118 -8.77 9.90 -3.26
CA SER A 118 -8.29 9.24 -2.05
C SER A 118 -9.24 9.44 -0.89
N LEU A 119 -9.36 8.43 -0.03
CA LEU A 119 -9.98 8.52 1.28
C LEU A 119 -8.86 8.63 2.32
N LEU A 120 -8.88 9.72 3.08
CA LEU A 120 -7.91 10.05 4.12
C LEU A 120 -8.57 9.83 5.49
N LEU A 121 -7.96 9.00 6.32
CA LEU A 121 -8.28 8.86 7.73
C LEU A 121 -7.26 9.67 8.53
N THR A 122 -7.72 10.60 9.37
CA THR A 122 -6.85 11.43 10.21
C THR A 122 -7.26 11.30 11.67
N ALA A 123 -6.30 11.12 12.57
CA ALA A 123 -6.51 10.92 13.99
C ALA A 123 -6.09 12.15 14.80
N TYR A 124 -6.91 12.47 15.80
CA TYR A 124 -6.73 13.63 16.68
C TYR A 124 -6.89 13.22 18.13
N ASP A 125 -6.15 13.88 19.02
CA ASP A 125 -6.26 13.66 20.45
C ASP A 125 -7.41 14.45 21.08
N LYS A 126 -7.67 14.19 22.36
CA LYS A 126 -8.60 14.98 23.19
C LYS A 126 -8.31 16.49 23.23
N GLU A 127 -7.08 16.92 22.93
CA GLU A 127 -6.69 18.33 22.82
C GLU A 127 -6.89 18.87 21.40
N LYS A 128 -7.55 18.11 20.51
CA LYS A 128 -7.86 18.46 19.13
C LYS A 128 -6.62 18.64 18.26
N LYS A 129 -5.49 18.05 18.65
CA LYS A 129 -4.24 18.10 17.87
C LYS A 129 -4.13 16.89 16.98
N PHE A 130 -3.65 17.12 15.76
CA PHE A 130 -3.34 16.05 14.82
C PHE A 130 -2.30 15.08 15.40
N ILE A 131 -2.56 13.78 15.29
CA ILE A 131 -1.65 12.72 15.71
C ILE A 131 -1.05 12.00 14.51
N ALA A 132 -1.90 11.47 13.63
CA ALA A 132 -1.50 10.61 12.52
C ALA A 132 -2.51 10.69 11.36
N GLY A 133 -2.03 10.35 10.17
CA GLY A 133 -2.87 10.21 8.98
C GLY A 133 -2.59 8.92 8.25
N LEU A 134 -3.63 8.34 7.65
CA LEU A 134 -3.56 7.14 6.81
C LEU A 134 -4.40 7.37 5.55
N PRO A 135 -3.80 7.39 4.35
CA PRO A 135 -4.53 7.37 3.09
C PRO A 135 -5.06 5.96 2.82
N VAL A 136 -6.17 5.62 3.48
CA VAL A 136 -6.77 4.27 3.52
C VAL A 136 -7.23 3.76 2.15
N MET A 137 -7.54 4.67 1.22
CA MET A 137 -7.90 4.34 -0.15
C MET A 137 -7.25 5.33 -1.11
N ARG A 138 -6.71 4.84 -2.22
CA ARG A 138 -6.21 5.64 -3.35
C ARG A 138 -6.72 4.99 -4.63
N ILE A 139 -7.34 5.78 -5.49
CA ILE A 139 -7.88 5.35 -6.77
C ILE A 139 -7.23 6.24 -7.84
N THR A 140 -6.57 5.61 -8.80
CA THR A 140 -6.07 6.26 -10.01
C THR A 140 -6.96 5.87 -11.20
N LYS A 141 -6.85 6.60 -12.31
CA LYS A 141 -7.53 6.18 -13.55
C LYS A 141 -6.99 4.81 -14.00
N ASN A 142 -7.88 3.95 -14.51
CA ASN A 142 -7.57 2.68 -15.19
C ASN A 142 -7.03 1.55 -14.31
N THR A 143 -7.75 1.16 -13.25
CA THR A 143 -7.46 -0.08 -12.52
C THR A 143 -8.67 -1.01 -12.56
N ASP A 144 -8.50 -2.25 -13.03
CA ASP A 144 -9.54 -3.32 -13.00
C ASP A 144 -9.73 -3.89 -11.59
N VAL A 145 -9.67 -3.00 -10.60
CA VAL A 145 -9.56 -3.34 -9.19
C VAL A 145 -10.63 -2.57 -8.44
N SER A 146 -11.40 -3.28 -7.64
CA SER A 146 -12.38 -2.72 -6.70
C SER A 146 -11.78 -2.64 -5.30
N ILE A 147 -12.02 -1.53 -4.61
CA ILE A 147 -11.47 -1.29 -3.26
C ILE A 147 -12.61 -0.99 -2.28
N THR A 148 -12.60 -1.67 -1.14
CA THR A 148 -13.51 -1.41 -0.02
C THR A 148 -12.71 -1.18 1.26
N VAL A 149 -13.01 -0.11 1.98
CA VAL A 149 -12.48 0.15 3.32
C VAL A 149 -13.58 -0.07 4.34
N THR A 150 -13.28 -0.79 5.42
CA THR A 150 -14.19 -1.03 6.54
C THR A 150 -13.49 -0.63 7.83
N ILE A 151 -14.22 0.08 8.71
CA ILE A 151 -13.78 0.38 10.07
C ILE A 151 -14.72 -0.34 11.02
N ASP A 152 -14.19 -1.28 11.79
CA ASP A 152 -14.99 -2.08 12.73
C ASP A 152 -15.21 -1.35 14.07
N PRO A 153 -16.10 -1.83 14.96
CA PRO A 153 -16.33 -1.22 16.27
C PRO A 153 -15.11 -1.21 17.21
N ARG A 154 -14.07 -2.00 16.91
CA ARG A 154 -12.78 -2.01 17.62
C ARG A 154 -11.75 -1.07 16.96
N LEU A 155 -12.18 -0.29 15.96
CA LEU A 155 -11.37 0.64 15.19
C LEU A 155 -10.26 -0.03 14.36
N ASN A 156 -10.40 -1.32 14.04
CA ASN A 156 -9.58 -1.94 13.01
C ASN A 156 -10.00 -1.38 11.65
N ILE A 157 -9.04 -0.95 10.86
CA ILE A 157 -9.26 -0.39 9.53
C ILE A 157 -8.83 -1.42 8.50
N SER A 158 -9.79 -2.10 7.90
CA SER A 158 -9.56 -3.11 6.88
C SER A 158 -9.71 -2.50 5.50
N LYS A 159 -8.70 -2.67 4.64
CA LYS A 159 -8.75 -2.33 3.22
C LYS A 159 -8.76 -3.63 2.43
N SER A 160 -9.88 -3.94 1.82
CA SER A 160 -10.04 -5.06 0.90
C SER A 160 -9.91 -4.57 -0.53
N VAL A 161 -9.16 -5.31 -1.33
CA VAL A 161 -8.92 -5.05 -2.73
C VAL A 161 -9.31 -6.33 -3.48
N ARG A 162 -10.12 -6.20 -4.53
CA ARG A 162 -10.54 -7.33 -5.37
C ARG A 162 -10.30 -7.02 -6.83
N GLN A 163 -9.71 -7.97 -7.54
CA GLN A 163 -9.47 -7.88 -8.98
C GLN A 163 -10.06 -9.10 -9.66
N GLN A 164 -10.73 -8.84 -10.79
CA GLN A 164 -11.21 -9.88 -11.67
C GLN A 164 -10.17 -10.09 -12.79
N LEU A 165 -9.66 -11.30 -12.91
CA LEU A 165 -8.72 -11.66 -13.97
C LEU A 165 -9.47 -11.96 -15.28
N PRO A 166 -8.82 -11.88 -16.46
CA PRO A 166 -9.47 -12.13 -17.76
C PRO A 166 -10.13 -13.51 -17.91
N ASN A 167 -9.73 -14.48 -17.09
CA ASN A 167 -10.28 -15.84 -17.05
C ASN A 167 -11.45 -16.01 -16.05
N GLY A 168 -11.95 -14.91 -15.46
CA GLY A 168 -13.06 -14.93 -14.50
C GLY A 168 -12.65 -15.37 -13.09
N ILE A 169 -11.34 -15.48 -12.80
CA ILE A 169 -10.85 -15.75 -11.45
C ILE A 169 -10.82 -14.43 -10.67
N GLU A 170 -11.47 -14.42 -9.51
CA GLU A 170 -11.39 -13.32 -8.55
C GLU A 170 -10.19 -13.53 -7.62
N ILE A 171 -9.29 -12.55 -7.56
CA ILE A 171 -8.23 -12.48 -6.57
C ILE A 171 -8.54 -11.35 -5.59
N THR A 172 -8.26 -11.61 -4.32
CA THR A 172 -8.54 -10.66 -3.24
C THR A 172 -7.29 -10.45 -2.40
N GLY A 173 -7.16 -9.26 -1.80
CA GLY A 173 -6.10 -8.91 -0.87
C GLY A 173 -6.69 -8.02 0.21
N ASN A 174 -6.19 -8.15 1.43
CA ASN A 174 -6.71 -7.51 2.63
C ASN A 174 -5.58 -6.98 3.50
N ASP A 175 -5.53 -5.66 3.69
CA ASP A 175 -4.69 -5.03 4.71
C ASP A 175 -5.54 -4.66 5.92
N VAL A 176 -5.01 -4.85 7.13
CA VAL A 176 -5.63 -4.37 8.38
C VAL A 176 -4.65 -3.46 9.10
N TYR A 177 -5.13 -2.25 9.37
CA TYR A 177 -4.39 -1.23 10.11
C TYR A 177 -5.04 -1.00 11.47
N VAL A 178 -4.22 -0.70 12.47
CA VAL A 178 -4.67 -0.18 13.77
C VAL A 178 -3.91 1.08 14.11
N PHE A 179 -4.54 1.95 14.89
CA PHE A 179 -3.87 3.13 15.41
C PHE A 179 -3.01 2.76 16.63
N ASN A 180 -1.71 3.00 16.54
CA ASN A 180 -0.80 2.89 17.67
C ASN A 180 -0.54 4.28 18.26
N LYS A 181 -1.19 4.58 19.40
CA LYS A 181 -1.10 5.88 20.07
C LYS A 181 0.31 6.21 20.56
N ALA A 182 1.05 5.22 21.08
CA ALA A 182 2.41 5.42 21.57
C ALA A 182 3.38 5.78 20.43
N ALA A 183 3.25 5.11 19.29
CA ALA A 183 4.04 5.38 18.09
C ALA A 183 3.49 6.53 17.25
N ARG A 184 2.35 7.13 17.63
CA ARG A 184 1.64 8.21 16.91
C ARG A 184 1.48 7.92 15.42
N LYS A 185 1.15 6.67 15.05
CA LYS A 185 0.99 6.24 13.66
C LYS A 185 -0.03 5.12 13.52
N PHE A 186 -0.62 4.99 12.35
CA PHE A 186 -1.31 3.78 11.96
C PHE A 186 -0.29 2.71 11.56
N ILE A 187 -0.43 1.50 12.08
CA ILE A 187 0.44 0.37 11.80
C ILE A 187 -0.35 -0.71 11.07
N LEU A 188 0.26 -1.27 10.03
CA LEU A 188 -0.21 -2.48 9.37
C LEU A 188 0.03 -3.65 10.31
N ILE A 189 -1.02 -4.38 10.68
CA ILE A 189 -0.94 -5.55 11.58
C ILE A 189 -1.26 -6.86 10.87
N MET A 190 -1.91 -6.79 9.71
CA MET A 190 -2.19 -7.94 8.86
C MET A 190 -2.13 -7.48 7.42
N THR A 191 -1.49 -8.26 6.57
CA THR A 191 -1.54 -8.09 5.12
C THR A 191 -1.71 -9.46 4.50
N ASP A 192 -2.77 -9.59 3.74
CA ASP A 192 -3.03 -10.67 2.81
C ASP A 192 -2.90 -10.03 1.44
N SER A 193 -1.81 -10.30 0.75
CA SER A 193 -1.58 -9.65 -0.55
C SER A 193 -2.64 -10.09 -1.54
N LEU A 194 -2.95 -9.23 -2.52
CA LEU A 194 -3.85 -9.60 -3.61
C LEU A 194 -3.35 -10.91 -4.20
N GLY A 195 -4.10 -12.01 -4.00
CA GLY A 195 -3.61 -13.36 -4.30
C GLY A 195 -2.93 -13.39 -5.66
N ASP A 196 -1.69 -13.90 -5.73
CA ASP A 196 -0.78 -13.64 -6.84
C ASP A 196 -1.39 -13.94 -8.21
N GLY A 197 -1.89 -12.89 -8.85
CA GLY A 197 -2.00 -12.83 -10.29
C GLY A 197 -0.59 -12.78 -10.85
N ALA A 198 0.06 -13.95 -10.95
CA ALA A 198 1.37 -14.19 -11.56
C ALA A 198 2.31 -12.97 -11.58
N THR A 199 2.72 -12.50 -10.39
CA THR A 199 3.93 -11.67 -10.27
C THR A 199 5.10 -12.56 -10.66
N ASP A 200 5.64 -12.35 -11.86
CA ASP A 200 6.84 -13.05 -12.29
C ASP A 200 7.98 -12.74 -11.30
N LEU A 201 8.49 -13.78 -10.63
CA LEU A 201 9.62 -13.70 -9.71
C LEU A 201 10.83 -13.02 -10.37
N MET A 202 11.17 -11.82 -9.91
CA MET A 202 12.27 -11.03 -10.44
C MET A 202 13.59 -11.42 -9.78
N ASN A 203 14.59 -11.75 -10.59
CA ASN A 203 15.93 -12.09 -10.12
C ASN A 203 16.81 -10.83 -9.98
N PRO A 204 17.20 -10.42 -8.76
CA PRO A 204 17.97 -9.19 -8.55
C PRO A 204 19.42 -9.27 -9.07
N ILE A 205 19.93 -10.47 -9.34
CA ILE A 205 21.29 -10.71 -9.86
C ILE A 205 21.28 -11.20 -11.31
N ASP A 206 20.16 -11.01 -12.02
CA ASP A 206 20.00 -11.51 -13.39
C ASP A 206 21.02 -10.93 -14.38
N THR A 207 21.44 -9.69 -14.13
CA THR A 207 22.39 -8.91 -14.93
C THR A 207 23.84 -9.33 -14.75
N LEU A 208 24.16 -10.12 -13.72
CA LEU A 208 25.52 -10.61 -13.48
C LEU A 208 25.88 -11.75 -14.44
N ALA A 209 27.19 -11.97 -14.62
CA ALA A 209 27.72 -12.96 -15.54
C ALA A 209 27.38 -14.41 -15.11
N ARG A 210 27.29 -15.29 -16.12
CA ARG A 210 26.98 -16.73 -15.99
C ARG A 210 27.93 -17.58 -16.82
N LYS A 211 29.23 -17.36 -16.68
CA LYS A 211 30.25 -18.02 -17.49
C LYS A 211 30.81 -19.27 -16.80
N GLU A 212 30.73 -19.33 -15.48
CA GLU A 212 31.26 -20.44 -14.70
C GLU A 212 30.35 -21.69 -14.77
N LYS A 213 30.95 -22.86 -14.53
CA LYS A 213 30.29 -24.18 -14.65
C LYS A 213 28.94 -24.27 -13.92
N TYR A 214 28.89 -23.76 -12.70
CA TYR A 214 27.72 -23.84 -11.82
C TYR A 214 26.84 -22.60 -11.86
N SER A 215 27.15 -21.64 -12.74
CA SER A 215 26.30 -20.48 -12.92
C SER A 215 25.04 -20.84 -13.70
N GLY A 216 23.93 -20.21 -13.31
CA GLY A 216 22.61 -20.49 -13.87
C GLY A 216 21.49 -20.25 -12.87
N ASP A 217 20.28 -20.56 -13.31
CA ASP A 217 19.08 -20.51 -12.49
C ASP A 217 18.63 -21.95 -12.22
N TYR A 218 18.31 -22.26 -10.97
CA TYR A 218 17.84 -23.57 -10.53
C TYR A 218 16.47 -23.43 -9.85
N GLY A 219 15.72 -24.52 -9.75
CA GLY A 219 14.43 -24.58 -9.08
C GLY A 219 13.28 -25.02 -9.99
N GLU A 220 12.13 -25.27 -9.37
CA GLU A 220 10.94 -25.79 -10.05
C GLU A 220 9.83 -24.74 -10.14
N GLY A 221 9.19 -24.65 -11.30
CA GLY A 221 8.13 -23.68 -11.53
C GLY A 221 8.65 -22.23 -11.62
N LYS A 222 7.70 -21.29 -11.56
CA LYS A 222 7.96 -19.84 -11.69
C LYS A 222 8.34 -19.18 -10.36
N MET A 223 7.84 -19.71 -9.24
CA MET A 223 7.97 -19.12 -7.91
C MET A 223 9.11 -19.71 -7.06
N ASN A 224 9.90 -20.65 -7.60
CA ASN A 224 11.13 -21.10 -6.93
C ASN A 224 12.33 -20.77 -7.82
N LEU A 225 13.29 -20.02 -7.27
CA LEU A 225 14.50 -19.63 -7.97
C LEU A 225 15.69 -19.71 -7.03
N ILE A 226 16.73 -20.39 -7.49
CA ILE A 226 18.08 -20.30 -6.95
C ILE A 226 18.95 -19.80 -8.09
N ALA A 227 19.25 -18.51 -8.09
CA ALA A 227 20.12 -17.88 -9.06
C ALA A 227 21.57 -17.94 -8.55
N ILE A 228 22.48 -18.42 -9.38
CA ILE A 228 23.92 -18.50 -9.13
C ILE A 228 24.65 -17.73 -10.23
N ARG A 229 25.55 -16.83 -9.82
CA ARG A 229 26.27 -15.92 -10.71
C ARG A 229 27.75 -15.86 -10.37
N ASP A 230 28.55 -15.55 -11.37
CA ASP A 230 30.00 -15.49 -11.24
C ASP A 230 30.41 -14.41 -10.21
N SER A 231 31.31 -14.76 -9.28
CA SER A 231 31.96 -13.75 -8.43
C SER A 231 33.19 -13.18 -9.14
N LYS A 232 33.60 -11.97 -8.74
CA LYS A 232 34.90 -11.42 -9.14
C LYS A 232 36.08 -12.12 -8.44
N ARG A 233 35.80 -12.91 -7.41
CA ARG A 233 36.80 -13.60 -6.59
C ARG A 233 36.81 -15.09 -6.93
N GLU A 234 38.00 -15.64 -7.15
CA GLU A 234 38.16 -17.07 -7.43
C GLU A 234 37.63 -17.93 -6.28
N GLY A 235 37.04 -19.07 -6.64
CA GLY A 235 36.47 -20.02 -5.70
C GLY A 235 35.20 -19.53 -4.99
N ARG A 236 34.52 -18.49 -5.52
CA ARG A 236 33.27 -17.95 -4.96
C ARG A 236 32.21 -17.70 -6.02
N PHE A 237 30.96 -17.59 -5.59
CA PHE A 237 29.85 -17.17 -6.44
C PHE A 237 28.84 -16.32 -5.65
N TYR A 238 28.12 -15.45 -6.35
CA TYR A 238 26.96 -14.77 -5.81
C TYR A 238 25.72 -15.64 -5.98
N PHE A 239 24.82 -15.59 -5.00
CA PHE A 239 23.54 -16.27 -5.10
C PHE A 239 22.37 -15.42 -4.63
N PHE A 240 21.20 -15.75 -5.17
CA PHE A 240 19.89 -15.31 -4.69
C PHE A 240 18.95 -16.52 -4.68
N ILE A 241 18.32 -16.77 -3.55
CA ILE A 241 17.35 -17.84 -3.35
C ILE A 241 16.02 -17.18 -3.02
N HIS A 242 14.96 -17.60 -3.70
CA HIS A 242 13.58 -17.37 -3.36
C HIS A 242 12.84 -18.70 -3.51
N LEU A 243 12.25 -19.19 -2.42
CA LEU A 243 11.48 -20.44 -2.43
C LEU A 243 10.11 -20.24 -1.80
N GLU A 244 9.10 -20.81 -2.42
CA GLU A 244 7.74 -21.00 -1.90
C GLU A 244 7.48 -22.50 -1.71
N LYS A 245 7.30 -22.92 -0.46
CA LYS A 245 6.93 -24.30 -0.10
C LYS A 245 5.59 -24.30 0.66
N ASN A 246 4.96 -25.48 0.71
CA ASN A 246 3.73 -25.73 1.47
C ASN A 246 2.61 -24.71 1.16
N ASN A 247 2.23 -24.55 -0.11
CA ASN A 247 1.18 -23.60 -0.52
C ASN A 247 1.38 -22.18 0.04
N LYS A 248 2.61 -21.66 -0.01
CA LYS A 248 3.02 -20.32 0.48
C LYS A 248 3.07 -20.15 2.00
N GLU A 249 2.94 -21.24 2.76
CA GLU A 249 3.18 -21.20 4.20
C GLU A 249 4.66 -20.99 4.54
N CYS A 250 5.55 -21.43 3.66
CA CYS A 250 7.01 -21.27 3.79
C CYS A 250 7.54 -20.45 2.62
N ILE A 251 7.70 -19.13 2.81
CA ILE A 251 8.31 -18.23 1.83
C ILE A 251 9.65 -17.77 2.39
N GLY A 252 10.74 -18.00 1.66
CA GLY A 252 12.04 -17.56 2.12
C GLY A 252 12.94 -17.01 1.04
N GLU A 253 13.65 -15.95 1.42
CA GLU A 253 14.65 -15.30 0.58
C GLU A 253 16.01 -15.25 1.28
N LEU A 254 17.06 -15.57 0.53
CA LEU A 254 18.44 -15.44 1.00
C LEU A 254 19.35 -15.04 -0.16
N LYS A 255 20.22 -14.06 0.08
CA LYS A 255 21.23 -13.63 -0.89
C LYS A 255 22.58 -13.50 -0.22
N GLY A 256 23.64 -13.77 -0.97
CA GLY A 256 24.98 -13.69 -0.42
C GLY A 256 26.07 -14.12 -1.40
N GLU A 257 27.25 -14.34 -0.86
CA GLU A 257 28.39 -14.93 -1.56
C GLU A 257 28.75 -16.25 -0.86
N ALA A 258 28.78 -17.34 -1.61
CA ALA A 258 29.22 -18.65 -1.12
C ALA A 258 30.65 -18.94 -1.61
N ARG A 259 31.37 -19.76 -0.85
CA ARG A 259 32.75 -20.16 -1.16
C ARG A 259 32.84 -21.67 -1.36
N PHE A 260 33.50 -22.11 -2.43
CA PHE A 260 33.80 -23.52 -2.64
C PHE A 260 34.75 -24.04 -1.55
N THR A 261 34.35 -25.15 -0.94
CA THR A 261 35.13 -25.94 0.02
C THR A 261 35.64 -27.23 -0.62
N SER A 262 35.00 -27.66 -1.71
CA SER A 262 35.43 -28.76 -2.59
C SER A 262 35.05 -28.44 -4.05
N PRO A 263 35.43 -29.26 -5.05
CA PRO A 263 35.06 -29.04 -6.44
C PRO A 263 33.54 -28.98 -6.72
N THR A 264 32.71 -29.59 -5.86
CA THR A 264 31.25 -29.68 -6.01
C THR A 264 30.49 -29.13 -4.82
N THR A 265 31.18 -28.64 -3.78
CA THR A 265 30.54 -28.16 -2.56
C THR A 265 30.98 -26.74 -2.25
N ALA A 266 30.01 -25.87 -1.98
CA ALA A 266 30.24 -24.52 -1.48
C ALA A 266 29.44 -24.26 -0.21
N GLU A 267 29.92 -23.34 0.61
CA GLU A 267 29.28 -22.93 1.86
C GLU A 267 29.09 -21.41 1.88
N TYR A 268 27.89 -20.99 2.27
CA TYR A 268 27.58 -19.64 2.70
C TYR A 268 27.66 -19.57 4.23
N ARG A 269 28.46 -18.62 4.72
CA ARG A 269 28.57 -18.28 6.14
C ARG A 269 28.89 -16.79 6.25
N GLN A 270 28.07 -16.06 7.01
CA GLN A 270 28.28 -14.64 7.27
C GLN A 270 28.57 -14.44 8.77
N GLY A 271 29.61 -13.66 9.10
CA GLY A 271 29.96 -13.36 10.48
C GLY A 271 28.79 -12.69 11.22
N GLY A 272 28.37 -13.27 12.34
CA GLY A 272 27.23 -12.80 13.13
C GLY A 272 25.86 -13.31 12.67
N ASP A 273 25.78 -14.07 11.58
CA ASP A 273 24.56 -14.76 11.14
C ASP A 273 24.67 -16.26 11.48
N PRO A 274 23.75 -16.84 12.27
CA PRO A 274 23.76 -18.27 12.58
C PRO A 274 23.37 -19.15 11.38
N CYS A 275 22.93 -18.57 10.26
CA CYS A 275 22.60 -19.34 9.06
C CYS A 275 23.86 -19.80 8.30
N VAL A 276 24.00 -21.12 8.19
CA VAL A 276 25.02 -21.79 7.36
C VAL A 276 24.33 -22.66 6.34
N LEU A 277 24.55 -22.34 5.06
CA LEU A 277 23.92 -23.03 3.95
C LEU A 277 24.98 -23.63 3.02
N LYS A 278 24.91 -24.94 2.82
CA LYS A 278 25.73 -25.67 1.85
C LYS A 278 25.00 -25.82 0.52
N PHE A 279 25.76 -25.66 -0.54
CA PHE A 279 25.38 -25.91 -1.92
C PHE A 279 26.18 -27.12 -2.41
N ILE A 280 25.48 -28.18 -2.80
CA ILE A 280 26.09 -29.41 -3.31
C ILE A 280 25.65 -29.56 -4.77
N PHE A 281 26.60 -29.49 -5.68
CA PHE A 281 26.36 -29.56 -7.11
C PHE A 281 26.60 -30.97 -7.63
N GLU A 282 25.53 -31.59 -8.13
CA GLU A 282 25.56 -32.93 -8.72
C GLU A 282 24.79 -32.90 -10.04
N ASP A 283 25.45 -33.34 -11.11
CA ASP A 283 24.94 -33.26 -12.48
C ASP A 283 24.47 -31.85 -12.87
N ASN A 284 23.16 -31.70 -13.10
CA ASN A 284 22.46 -30.45 -13.40
C ASN A 284 21.58 -30.00 -12.22
N ASN A 285 21.87 -30.43 -11.00
CA ASN A 285 21.12 -30.04 -9.81
C ASN A 285 22.00 -29.28 -8.84
N VAL A 286 21.35 -28.47 -8.01
CA VAL A 286 21.94 -27.94 -6.78
C VAL A 286 21.10 -28.42 -5.61
N SER A 287 21.73 -29.10 -4.66
CA SER A 287 21.12 -29.45 -3.38
C SER A 287 21.50 -28.39 -2.36
N LEU A 288 20.49 -27.83 -1.70
CA LEU A 288 20.68 -26.95 -0.55
C LEU A 288 20.61 -27.79 0.73
N GLN A 289 21.58 -27.59 1.62
CA GLN A 289 21.62 -28.21 2.93
C GLN A 289 21.90 -27.16 4.00
N GLU A 290 20.92 -26.92 4.87
CA GLU A 290 21.07 -26.11 6.07
C GLU A 290 21.89 -26.89 7.09
N VAL A 291 23.07 -26.37 7.42
CA VAL A 291 23.94 -26.94 8.45
C VAL A 291 23.61 -26.32 9.81
N GLU A 292 23.29 -25.02 9.82
CA GLU A 292 22.94 -24.26 11.01
C GLU A 292 21.82 -23.24 10.68
N GLY A 293 20.77 -23.18 11.48
CA GLY A 293 19.98 -21.97 11.77
C GLY A 293 19.23 -21.18 10.67
N CYS A 294 19.08 -21.67 9.45
CA CYS A 294 18.52 -20.84 8.36
C CYS A 294 16.98 -20.71 8.32
N GLY A 295 16.22 -21.53 9.05
CA GLY A 295 14.74 -21.57 8.97
C GLY A 295 14.02 -20.25 9.26
N SER A 296 14.62 -19.35 10.06
CA SER A 296 14.08 -18.00 10.31
C SER A 296 13.92 -17.15 9.03
N ARG A 297 14.67 -17.47 7.98
CA ARG A 297 14.61 -16.79 6.68
C ARG A 297 13.47 -17.28 5.80
N MET A 298 12.80 -18.37 6.18
CA MET A 298 11.70 -19.01 5.45
C MET A 298 10.30 -18.70 6.03
N GLY A 299 10.20 -17.72 6.92
CA GLY A 299 8.92 -17.21 7.47
C GLY A 299 8.39 -17.97 8.69
N ALA A 300 8.78 -19.24 8.90
CA ALA A 300 8.38 -20.01 10.07
C ALA A 300 9.45 -21.04 10.50
N LEU A 301 9.45 -21.44 11.78
CA LEU A 301 10.48 -22.31 12.37
C LEU A 301 10.51 -23.72 11.78
N GLN A 302 9.38 -24.20 11.24
CA GLN A 302 9.25 -25.50 10.58
C GLN A 302 9.76 -25.50 9.12
N CYS A 303 10.10 -24.34 8.57
CA CYS A 303 10.48 -24.19 7.17
C CYS A 303 12.00 -24.30 6.98
N SER A 304 12.41 -24.89 5.85
CA SER A 304 13.83 -25.12 5.53
C SER A 304 14.12 -24.96 4.04
N PHE A 305 15.31 -24.44 3.71
CA PHE A 305 15.86 -24.42 2.35
C PHE A 305 16.21 -25.82 1.83
N ASN A 306 16.31 -26.83 2.69
CA ASN A 306 16.70 -28.20 2.34
C ASN A 306 15.92 -28.73 1.12
N GLY A 307 16.64 -29.25 0.13
CA GLY A 307 16.05 -29.82 -1.07
C GLY A 307 17.03 -29.89 -2.24
N THR A 308 16.61 -30.55 -3.31
CA THR A 308 17.37 -30.68 -4.55
C THR A 308 16.63 -29.95 -5.67
N TYR A 309 17.35 -29.11 -6.40
CA TYR A 309 16.74 -28.20 -7.36
C TYR A 309 17.41 -28.33 -8.74
N PRO A 310 16.64 -28.63 -9.81
CA PRO A 310 17.19 -28.79 -11.14
C PRO A 310 17.54 -27.46 -11.80
N LYS A 311 18.57 -27.47 -12.64
CA LYS A 311 18.99 -26.33 -13.45
C LYS A 311 17.92 -26.06 -14.50
N LYS A 312 17.44 -24.81 -14.54
CA LYS A 312 16.48 -24.32 -15.53
C LYS A 312 17.16 -24.17 -16.88
N LYS A 313 16.41 -24.49 -17.95
CA LYS A 313 16.86 -24.24 -19.31
C LYS A 313 16.91 -22.73 -19.57
N GLU A 314 18.01 -22.26 -20.14
CA GLU A 314 18.16 -20.84 -20.48
C GLU A 314 17.15 -20.44 -21.57
N LYS A 315 16.36 -19.39 -21.32
CA LYS A 315 15.57 -18.76 -22.37
C LYS A 315 16.51 -17.91 -23.22
N LYS A 316 16.59 -18.20 -24.52
CA LYS A 316 17.34 -17.41 -25.49
C LYS A 316 16.80 -15.97 -25.45
N LYS A 317 17.67 -14.98 -25.16
CA LYS A 317 17.26 -13.56 -25.16
C LYS A 317 16.73 -13.19 -26.53
N GLU A 318 15.48 -12.73 -26.61
CA GLU A 318 15.00 -12.01 -27.80
C GLU A 318 15.79 -10.70 -27.93
N PRO A 319 16.29 -10.36 -29.14
CA PRO A 319 17.03 -9.13 -29.33
C PRO A 319 16.10 -7.93 -29.08
N GLN A 320 16.44 -7.12 -28.06
CA GLN A 320 15.81 -5.83 -27.85
C GLN A 320 16.10 -4.96 -29.09
N SER A 321 15.04 -4.55 -29.79
CA SER A 321 15.14 -3.64 -30.92
C SER A 321 15.68 -2.30 -30.43
N GLU A 322 16.84 -1.95 -30.98
CA GLU A 322 17.52 -0.68 -30.79
C GLU A 322 16.63 0.46 -31.30
N GLN A 323 16.16 1.33 -30.39
CA GLN A 323 15.40 2.52 -30.77
C GLN A 323 16.32 3.45 -31.57
N ILE A 324 16.00 3.58 -32.86
CA ILE A 324 16.63 4.49 -33.80
C ILE A 324 16.43 5.93 -33.29
N VAL A 325 17.50 6.55 -32.80
CA VAL A 325 17.62 7.99 -32.62
C VAL A 325 17.73 8.63 -34.00
N SER A 326 16.61 9.10 -34.55
CA SER A 326 16.62 9.93 -35.75
C SER A 326 17.05 11.36 -35.41
N LYS A 327 18.34 11.63 -35.62
CA LYS A 327 18.87 12.98 -35.83
C LYS A 327 18.22 13.59 -37.08
N ALA A 328 17.30 14.55 -36.90
CA ALA A 328 16.96 15.48 -37.96
C ALA A 328 18.08 16.53 -38.08
N LYS A 329 18.87 16.36 -39.13
CA LYS A 329 20.03 17.16 -39.53
C LYS A 329 19.57 18.46 -40.18
N LYS A 330 20.15 19.58 -39.74
CA LYS A 330 20.22 20.87 -40.46
C LYS A 330 20.55 20.68 -41.94
N THR A 331 19.78 21.27 -42.85
CA THR A 331 20.16 22.00 -44.09
C THR A 331 18.86 22.35 -44.81
N LYS A 332 18.62 23.49 -45.45
CA LYS A 332 19.43 24.63 -45.89
C LYS A 332 18.45 25.79 -46.07
#